data_AF-Q8L7V0-F1
#
_entry.id   AF-Q8L7V0-F1
#
_cell.length_a   1.000
_cell.length_b   1.000
_cell.length_c   1.000
_cell.angle_alpha   90.00
_cell.angle_beta   90.00
_cell.angle_gamma   90.00
#
_symmetry.space_group_name_H-M   'P 1'
#
loop_
_entity.id
_entity.type
_entity.pdbx_description
1 polymer ?
#
loop_
_entity_poly.entity_id
_entity_poly.type
_entity_poly.pdbx_seq_one_letter_code
_entity_poly.pdbx_strand_id
1 'polypeptide(L)'
;IAVKCNPEPSFLSMLAAMGSNFDCASRAEIEYVLSLGISPERIVFANPCKPESDIIFAEKVGVNLTTYDSEDEVYKIKKHHPKCELLLRIKPMNDGNARCPMGPKYGALPEEIEPLLRIAQASRLTVSGVSFHIGSGDADSNAYLGAIAAAKQVFETADKFGMSKMNVLDIGGGFTSGHQFTTAATAVKSALQQHFSNEPELTIIAEPGRFFAETAFTLATTIIGKRVRGDLREYWINDGLYGSMNCVLYD
;
A
#
# COMPACT_ATOMS: atom_id res chain seq x y z
N ILE A 1 -7.49 1.32 3.04
CA ILE A 1 -7.29 0.23 4.03
C ILE A 1 -6.63 -0.92 3.33
N ALA A 2 -5.43 -1.31 3.77
CA ALA A 2 -4.76 -2.50 3.25
C ALA A 2 -5.46 -3.77 3.76
N VAL A 3 -6.22 -4.45 2.90
CA VAL A 3 -7.06 -5.61 3.26
C VAL A 3 -6.23 -6.74 3.86
N LYS A 4 -5.04 -7.00 3.29
CA LYS A 4 -4.06 -7.98 3.76
C LYS A 4 -3.68 -7.88 5.24
N CYS A 5 -3.85 -6.72 5.88
CA CYS A 5 -3.50 -6.53 7.29
C CYS A 5 -4.46 -7.26 8.23
N ASN A 6 -5.76 -7.21 7.96
CA ASN A 6 -6.76 -7.92 8.73
C ASN A 6 -8.04 -8.09 7.88
N PRO A 7 -8.30 -9.28 7.33
CA PRO A 7 -9.44 -9.53 6.46
C PRO A 7 -10.74 -9.86 7.22
N GLU A 8 -10.83 -9.60 8.53
CA GLU A 8 -12.05 -9.88 9.30
C GLU A 8 -13.25 -9.10 8.73
N PRO A 9 -14.36 -9.77 8.36
CA PRO A 9 -15.44 -9.14 7.60
C PRO A 9 -16.13 -7.99 8.35
N SER A 10 -16.33 -8.11 9.66
CA SER A 10 -16.99 -7.07 10.47
C SER A 10 -16.14 -5.79 10.54
N PHE A 11 -14.82 -5.94 10.61
CA PHE A 11 -13.83 -4.88 10.62
C PHE A 11 -13.81 -4.14 9.28
N LEU A 12 -13.71 -4.86 8.16
CA LEU A 12 -13.77 -4.24 6.83
C LEU A 12 -15.12 -3.58 6.56
N SER A 13 -16.23 -4.22 6.94
CA SER A 13 -17.58 -3.67 6.76
C SER A 13 -17.79 -2.39 7.58
N MET A 14 -17.28 -2.35 8.81
CA MET A 14 -17.31 -1.14 9.64
C MET A 14 -16.50 0.00 9.00
N LEU A 15 -15.28 -0.28 8.54
CA LEU A 15 -14.46 0.71 7.83
C LEU A 15 -15.11 1.20 6.53
N ALA A 16 -15.79 0.29 5.80
CA ALA A 16 -16.56 0.64 4.62
C ALA A 16 -17.73 1.58 4.94
N ALA A 17 -18.47 1.31 6.02
CA ALA A 17 -19.57 2.13 6.50
C ALA A 17 -19.11 3.53 6.96
N MET A 18 -17.87 3.63 7.46
CA MET A 18 -17.21 4.90 7.78
C MET A 18 -16.60 5.63 6.57
N GLY A 19 -16.76 5.08 5.35
CA GLY A 19 -16.34 5.74 4.10
C GLY A 19 -14.92 5.40 3.64
N SER A 20 -14.24 4.41 4.23
CA SER A 20 -12.88 4.05 3.83
C SER A 20 -12.82 3.35 2.47
N ASN A 21 -11.75 3.59 1.69
CA ASN A 21 -11.44 2.84 0.47
C ASN A 21 -10.47 1.68 0.77
N PHE A 22 -10.26 0.78 -0.18
CA PHE A 22 -9.56 -0.50 0.02
C PHE A 22 -8.38 -0.68 -0.93
N ASP A 23 -7.20 -0.97 -0.36
CA ASP A 23 -6.03 -1.50 -1.07
C ASP A 23 -6.17 -3.03 -1.07
N CYS A 24 -6.27 -3.60 -2.27
CA CYS A 24 -6.26 -5.03 -2.51
C CYS A 24 -4.96 -5.42 -3.24
N ALA A 25 -4.37 -6.56 -2.84
CA ALA A 25 -3.14 -7.10 -3.40
C ALA A 25 -3.34 -8.39 -4.24
N SER A 26 -4.55 -8.93 -4.30
CA SER A 26 -4.88 -10.15 -5.06
C SER A 26 -6.33 -10.17 -5.53
N ARG A 27 -6.62 -11.02 -6.52
CA ARG A 27 -8.01 -11.31 -6.92
C ARG A 27 -8.91 -11.72 -5.75
N ALA A 28 -8.41 -12.55 -4.83
CA ALA A 28 -9.21 -13.01 -3.69
C ALA A 28 -9.64 -11.85 -2.79
N GLU A 29 -8.77 -10.86 -2.58
CA GLU A 29 -9.11 -9.66 -1.81
C GLU A 29 -10.13 -8.79 -2.56
N ILE A 30 -9.99 -8.62 -3.88
CA ILE A 30 -10.97 -7.90 -4.70
C ILE A 30 -12.35 -8.59 -4.63
N GLU A 31 -12.41 -9.90 -4.88
CA GLU A 31 -13.65 -10.70 -4.77
C GLU A 31 -14.29 -10.53 -3.40
N TYR A 32 -13.47 -10.58 -2.34
CA TYR A 32 -13.95 -10.46 -0.98
C TYR A 32 -14.51 -9.06 -0.67
N VAL A 33 -13.79 -7.99 -1.01
CA VAL A 33 -14.27 -6.61 -0.83
C VAL A 33 -15.57 -6.38 -1.62
N LEU A 34 -15.65 -6.83 -2.86
CA LEU A 34 -16.88 -6.74 -3.67
C LEU A 34 -18.03 -7.54 -3.05
N SER A 35 -17.77 -8.70 -2.44
CA SER A 35 -18.79 -9.51 -1.78
C SER A 35 -19.43 -8.84 -0.57
N LEU A 36 -18.77 -7.84 0.03
CA LEU A 36 -19.31 -6.98 1.08
C LEU A 36 -20.20 -5.85 0.54
N GLY A 37 -20.46 -5.81 -0.76
CA GLY A 37 -21.25 -4.76 -1.42
C GLY A 37 -20.50 -3.45 -1.63
N ILE A 38 -19.17 -3.46 -1.55
CA ILE A 38 -18.32 -2.28 -1.76
C ILE A 38 -18.10 -2.07 -3.26
N SER A 39 -18.26 -0.82 -3.71
CA SER A 39 -18.10 -0.45 -5.12
C SER A 39 -16.65 -0.61 -5.61
N PRO A 40 -16.41 -1.09 -6.84
CA PRO A 40 -15.06 -1.26 -7.38
C PRO A 40 -14.26 0.05 -7.48
N GLU A 41 -14.93 1.21 -7.59
CA GLU A 41 -14.30 2.54 -7.61
C GLU A 41 -13.65 2.91 -6.28
N ARG A 42 -13.96 2.17 -5.21
CA ARG A 42 -13.33 2.33 -3.89
C ARG A 42 -12.14 1.40 -3.71
N ILE A 43 -11.67 0.73 -4.77
CA ILE A 43 -10.58 -0.23 -4.72
C ILE A 43 -9.39 0.27 -5.52
N VAL A 44 -8.21 0.22 -4.91
CA VAL A 44 -6.91 0.29 -5.60
C VAL A 44 -6.33 -1.12 -5.61
N PHE A 45 -5.96 -1.63 -6.79
CA PHE A 45 -5.23 -2.90 -6.89
C PHE A 45 -3.74 -2.61 -6.79
N ALA A 46 -3.23 -2.45 -5.56
CA ALA A 46 -1.90 -1.89 -5.30
C ALA A 46 -0.76 -2.92 -5.22
N ASN A 47 -0.94 -4.10 -5.81
CA ASN A 47 0.17 -5.01 -6.07
C ASN A 47 0.87 -4.59 -7.39
N PRO A 48 2.16 -4.20 -7.37
CA PRO A 48 2.84 -3.73 -8.58
C PRO A 48 3.22 -4.87 -9.54
N CYS A 49 3.14 -6.15 -9.12
CA CYS A 49 3.42 -7.31 -9.97
C CYS A 49 2.28 -8.34 -9.88
N LYS A 50 1.39 -8.32 -10.88
CA LYS A 50 0.12 -9.05 -10.86
C LYS A 50 0.12 -10.24 -11.82
N PRO A 51 -0.54 -11.36 -11.47
CA PRO A 51 -0.87 -12.41 -12.43
C PRO A 51 -1.75 -11.86 -13.56
N GLU A 52 -1.56 -12.31 -14.80
CA GLU A 52 -2.44 -11.91 -15.93
C GLU A 52 -3.92 -12.21 -15.63
N SER A 53 -4.21 -13.34 -14.97
CA SER A 53 -5.56 -13.72 -14.56
C SER A 53 -6.23 -12.70 -13.65
N ASP A 54 -5.46 -12.04 -12.79
CA ASP A 54 -5.96 -11.08 -11.81
C ASP A 54 -6.20 -9.73 -12.46
N ILE A 55 -5.36 -9.34 -13.44
CA ILE A 55 -5.58 -8.15 -14.27
C ILE A 55 -6.86 -8.30 -15.10
N ILE A 56 -7.06 -9.47 -15.74
CA ILE A 56 -8.30 -9.78 -16.48
C ILE A 56 -9.52 -9.71 -15.57
N PHE A 57 -9.39 -10.22 -14.34
CA PHE A 57 -10.47 -10.17 -13.37
C PHE A 57 -10.79 -8.73 -12.95
N ALA A 58 -9.77 -7.92 -12.64
CA ALA A 58 -9.92 -6.52 -12.26
C ALA A 58 -10.64 -5.71 -13.36
N GLU A 59 -10.29 -5.94 -14.62
CA GLU A 59 -11.00 -5.35 -15.77
C GLU A 59 -12.48 -5.73 -15.79
N LYS A 60 -12.76 -7.03 -15.67
CA LYS A 60 -14.13 -7.58 -15.71
C LYS A 60 -15.04 -6.99 -14.64
N VAL A 61 -14.50 -6.71 -13.45
CA VAL A 61 -15.29 -6.19 -12.31
C VAL A 61 -15.19 -4.66 -12.15
N GLY A 62 -14.45 -3.98 -13.02
CA GLY A 62 -14.36 -2.52 -13.05
C GLY A 62 -13.41 -1.90 -12.01
N VAL A 63 -12.43 -2.64 -11.50
CA VAL A 63 -11.35 -2.05 -10.68
C VAL A 63 -10.33 -1.42 -11.62
N ASN A 64 -10.30 -0.09 -11.65
CA ASN A 64 -9.64 0.68 -12.71
C ASN A 64 -8.41 1.48 -12.26
N LEU A 65 -7.95 1.32 -11.03
CA LEU A 65 -6.73 1.98 -10.53
C LEU A 65 -5.76 0.93 -9.99
N THR A 66 -4.54 0.88 -10.51
CA THR A 66 -3.53 -0.11 -10.12
C THR A 66 -2.12 0.48 -10.08
N THR A 67 -1.22 -0.18 -9.37
CA THR A 67 0.21 0.19 -9.33
C THR A 67 1.03 -0.59 -10.35
N TYR A 68 2.18 -0.03 -10.74
CA TYR A 68 3.22 -0.73 -11.51
C TYR A 68 4.61 -0.18 -11.15
N ASP A 69 5.65 -0.99 -11.34
CA ASP A 69 7.05 -0.59 -11.18
C ASP A 69 8.01 -1.25 -12.19
N SER A 70 7.48 -1.90 -13.23
CA SER A 70 8.29 -2.57 -14.26
C SER A 70 7.66 -2.49 -15.65
N GLU A 71 8.50 -2.64 -16.69
CA GLU A 71 8.08 -2.63 -18.10
C GLU A 71 7.13 -3.79 -18.43
N ASP A 72 7.45 -5.01 -17.96
CA ASP A 72 6.60 -6.19 -18.18
C ASP A 72 5.20 -6.01 -17.61
N GLU A 73 5.07 -5.30 -16.48
CA GLU A 73 3.76 -4.99 -15.90
C GLU A 73 2.95 -4.06 -16.80
N VAL A 74 3.57 -3.05 -17.41
CA VAL A 74 2.92 -2.16 -18.39
C VAL A 74 2.36 -2.95 -19.56
N TYR A 75 3.12 -3.90 -20.12
CA TYR A 75 2.66 -4.71 -21.24
C TYR A 75 1.52 -5.65 -20.84
N LYS A 76 1.57 -6.28 -19.66
CA LYS A 76 0.46 -7.11 -19.16
C LYS A 76 -0.81 -6.30 -18.99
N ILE A 77 -0.72 -5.11 -18.37
CA ILE A 77 -1.89 -4.24 -18.18
C ILE A 77 -2.40 -3.75 -19.53
N LYS A 78 -1.53 -3.35 -20.46
CA LYS A 78 -1.96 -2.95 -21.80
C LYS A 78 -2.73 -4.04 -22.53
N LYS A 79 -2.28 -5.29 -22.41
CA LYS A 79 -2.89 -6.45 -23.08
C LYS A 79 -4.28 -6.77 -22.52
N HIS A 80 -4.47 -6.68 -21.20
CA HIS A 80 -5.64 -7.24 -20.52
C HIS A 80 -6.59 -6.21 -19.89
N HIS A 81 -6.10 -5.01 -19.58
CA HIS A 81 -6.88 -3.92 -18.97
C HIS A 81 -6.45 -2.54 -19.52
N PRO A 82 -6.64 -2.28 -20.82
CA PRO A 82 -6.12 -1.09 -21.50
C PRO A 82 -6.77 0.23 -21.08
N LYS A 83 -7.83 0.19 -20.26
CA LYS A 83 -8.52 1.37 -19.71
C LYS A 83 -8.13 1.66 -18.26
N CYS A 84 -7.30 0.81 -17.64
CA CYS A 84 -6.83 1.02 -16.29
C CYS A 84 -5.96 2.27 -16.19
N GLU A 85 -6.14 3.01 -15.12
CA GLU A 85 -5.26 4.07 -14.70
C GLU A 85 -4.12 3.49 -13.85
N LEU A 86 -2.93 4.07 -14.01
CA LEU A 86 -1.70 3.60 -13.39
C LEU A 86 -1.18 4.58 -12.35
N LEU A 87 -0.70 4.04 -11.24
CA LEU A 87 0.17 4.71 -10.29
C LEU A 87 1.58 4.14 -10.42
N LEU A 88 2.55 4.96 -10.80
CA LEU A 88 3.95 4.53 -10.80
C LEU A 88 4.44 4.40 -9.35
N ARG A 89 4.76 3.18 -8.91
CA ARG A 89 5.30 2.96 -7.58
C ARG A 89 6.80 3.23 -7.59
N ILE A 90 7.26 4.21 -6.81
CA ILE A 90 8.68 4.54 -6.66
C ILE A 90 9.27 3.94 -5.40
N LYS A 91 10.57 3.66 -5.43
CA LYS A 91 11.32 3.23 -4.26
C LYS A 91 11.72 4.44 -3.41
N PRO A 92 11.34 4.51 -2.13
CA PRO A 92 11.87 5.53 -1.22
C PRO A 92 13.39 5.39 -1.07
N MET A 93 14.10 6.53 -1.02
CA MET A 93 15.56 6.56 -0.83
C MET A 93 16.01 5.99 0.53
N ASN A 94 15.12 6.02 1.52
CA ASN A 94 15.32 5.46 2.86
C ASN A 94 13.99 4.81 3.28
N ASP A 95 14.06 3.61 3.84
CA ASP A 95 12.91 2.89 4.42
C ASP A 95 12.61 3.32 5.87
N GLY A 96 13.35 4.30 6.38
CA GLY A 96 13.20 4.85 7.72
C GLY A 96 13.62 3.88 8.83
N ASN A 97 14.40 2.83 8.52
CA ASN A 97 14.62 1.70 9.42
C ASN A 97 13.32 0.94 9.77
N ALA A 98 12.35 0.90 8.84
CA ALA A 98 11.13 0.12 9.02
C ALA A 98 11.45 -1.33 9.39
N ARG A 99 10.73 -1.89 10.36
CA ARG A 99 10.83 -3.29 10.78
C ARG A 99 10.60 -4.26 9.62
N CYS A 100 9.67 -3.91 8.72
CA CYS A 100 9.40 -4.66 7.49
C CYS A 100 9.60 -3.77 6.25
N PRO A 101 10.81 -3.71 5.67
CA PRO A 101 11.10 -2.89 4.50
C PRO A 101 10.62 -3.55 3.21
N MET A 102 9.93 -2.78 2.36
CA MET A 102 9.43 -3.27 1.06
C MET A 102 10.31 -2.87 -0.14
N GLY A 103 11.15 -1.85 0.03
CA GLY A 103 12.02 -1.31 -1.01
C GLY A 103 13.04 -2.30 -1.64
N PRO A 104 13.48 -3.38 -0.96
CA PRO A 104 14.31 -4.40 -1.62
C PRO A 104 13.58 -5.16 -2.75
N LYS A 105 12.25 -5.24 -2.70
CA LYS A 105 11.44 -6.01 -3.64
C LYS A 105 10.64 -5.15 -4.61
N TYR A 106 10.23 -3.95 -4.20
CA TYR A 106 9.26 -3.13 -4.91
C TYR A 106 9.70 -1.67 -5.05
N GLY A 107 9.19 -1.03 -6.10
CA GLY A 107 9.38 0.37 -6.41
C GLY A 107 10.50 0.62 -7.41
N ALA A 108 10.20 1.46 -8.39
CA ALA A 108 11.15 1.88 -9.42
C ALA A 108 12.30 2.71 -8.81
N LEU A 109 13.52 2.44 -9.26
CA LEU A 109 14.72 3.23 -8.99
C LEU A 109 14.69 4.56 -9.77
N PRO A 110 15.43 5.59 -9.33
CA PRO A 110 15.47 6.88 -10.01
C PRO A 110 15.75 6.79 -11.53
N GLU A 111 16.67 5.91 -11.94
CA GLU A 111 17.04 5.67 -13.32
C GLU A 111 15.96 4.92 -14.15
N GLU A 112 15.00 4.27 -13.49
CA GLU A 112 13.93 3.51 -14.15
C GLU A 112 12.68 4.37 -14.39
N ILE A 113 12.51 5.48 -13.67
CA ILE A 113 11.31 6.32 -13.71
C ILE A 113 11.03 6.85 -15.12
N GLU A 114 12.00 7.51 -15.76
CA GLU A 114 11.82 8.06 -17.10
C GLU A 114 11.50 6.98 -18.14
N PRO A 115 12.26 5.88 -18.24
CA PRO A 115 11.91 4.75 -19.11
C PRO A 115 10.48 4.25 -18.89
N LEU A 116 10.07 4.03 -17.64
CA LEU A 116 8.74 3.51 -17.31
C LEU A 116 7.60 4.47 -17.67
N LEU A 117 7.79 5.78 -17.48
CA LEU A 117 6.82 6.79 -17.90
C LEU A 117 6.66 6.80 -19.43
N ARG A 118 7.78 6.75 -20.18
CA ARG A 118 7.75 6.71 -21.64
C ARG A 118 7.09 5.44 -22.18
N ILE A 119 7.34 4.29 -21.56
CA ILE A 119 6.73 3.01 -21.98
C ILE A 119 5.23 3.03 -21.72
N ALA A 120 4.77 3.56 -20.59
CA ALA A 120 3.35 3.74 -20.31
C ALA A 120 2.68 4.69 -21.32
N GLN A 121 3.33 5.82 -21.63
CA GLN A 121 2.87 6.78 -22.63
C GLN A 121 2.79 6.15 -24.04
N ALA A 122 3.85 5.44 -24.47
CA ALA A 122 3.89 4.74 -25.76
C ALA A 122 2.83 3.63 -25.86
N SER A 123 2.54 2.97 -24.74
CA SER A 123 1.46 1.98 -24.62
C SER A 123 0.07 2.60 -24.59
N ARG A 124 -0.04 3.94 -24.54
CA ARG A 124 -1.31 4.68 -24.41
C ARG A 124 -2.09 4.28 -23.16
N LEU A 125 -1.39 4.08 -22.04
CA LEU A 125 -1.99 3.93 -20.72
C LEU A 125 -1.91 5.27 -19.98
N THR A 126 -2.94 5.60 -19.22
CA THR A 126 -2.97 6.81 -18.40
C THR A 126 -2.19 6.55 -17.12
N VAL A 127 -1.13 7.33 -16.87
CA VAL A 127 -0.47 7.37 -15.57
C VAL A 127 -1.06 8.53 -14.79
N SER A 128 -1.94 8.22 -13.83
CA SER A 128 -2.69 9.21 -13.06
C SER A 128 -1.91 9.74 -11.87
N GLY A 129 -0.81 9.09 -11.51
CA GLY A 129 -0.10 9.46 -10.30
C GLY A 129 1.10 8.61 -9.94
N VAL A 130 1.53 8.80 -8.69
CA VAL A 130 2.69 8.15 -8.11
C VAL A 130 2.30 7.54 -6.78
N SER A 131 2.81 6.35 -6.48
CA SER A 131 2.72 5.73 -5.17
C SER A 131 4.09 5.43 -4.56
N PHE A 132 4.17 5.32 -3.25
CA PHE A 132 5.34 4.78 -2.55
C PHE A 132 4.93 4.12 -1.26
N HIS A 133 5.83 3.36 -0.63
CA HIS A 133 5.57 2.74 0.67
C HIS A 133 6.87 2.71 1.48
N ILE A 134 6.92 3.42 2.61
CA ILE A 134 8.13 3.52 3.46
C ILE A 134 8.48 2.16 4.09
N GLY A 135 7.48 1.45 4.61
CA GLY A 135 7.65 0.17 5.32
C GLY A 135 6.84 0.17 6.62
N SER A 136 6.66 -0.99 7.25
CA SER A 136 5.86 -1.12 8.49
C SER A 136 6.76 -1.15 9.73
N GLY A 137 6.29 -0.57 10.84
CA GLY A 137 6.89 -0.70 12.17
C GLY A 137 8.06 0.26 12.44
N ASP A 138 7.77 1.37 13.12
CA ASP A 138 8.74 2.35 13.66
C ASP A 138 9.63 3.08 12.64
N ALA A 139 9.17 3.24 11.40
CA ALA A 139 9.88 4.01 10.39
C ALA A 139 10.07 5.49 10.80
N ASP A 140 11.28 6.02 10.61
CA ASP A 140 11.57 7.45 10.76
C ASP A 140 10.62 8.27 9.87
N SER A 141 9.85 9.15 10.52
CA SER A 141 8.88 10.01 9.85
C SER A 141 9.51 10.93 8.80
N ASN A 142 10.82 11.19 8.89
CA ASN A 142 11.56 11.94 7.87
C ASN A 142 11.63 11.20 6.51
N ALA A 143 11.46 9.88 6.48
CA ALA A 143 11.42 9.12 5.23
C ALA A 143 10.28 9.56 4.31
N TYR A 144 9.14 10.00 4.89
CA TYR A 144 8.03 10.58 4.11
C TYR A 144 8.42 11.89 3.42
N LEU A 145 9.28 12.72 4.04
CA LEU A 145 9.73 13.98 3.43
C LEU A 145 10.46 13.71 2.11
N GLY A 146 11.41 12.77 2.14
CA GLY A 146 12.18 12.38 0.96
C GLY A 146 11.32 11.69 -0.11
N ALA A 147 10.40 10.81 0.30
CA ALA A 147 9.53 10.10 -0.64
C ALA A 147 8.54 11.04 -1.35
N ILE A 148 7.95 12.00 -0.63
CA ILE A 148 7.04 13.01 -1.21
C ILE A 148 7.81 13.94 -2.16
N ALA A 149 9.02 14.34 -1.79
CA ALA A 149 9.88 15.13 -2.68
C ALA A 149 10.23 14.37 -3.97
N ALA A 150 10.58 13.08 -3.86
CA ALA A 150 10.85 12.23 -5.01
C ALA A 150 9.61 12.04 -5.90
N ALA A 151 8.44 11.85 -5.29
CA ALA A 151 7.17 11.78 -6.04
C ALA A 151 6.90 13.07 -6.82
N LYS A 152 7.18 14.26 -6.25
CA LYS A 152 7.04 15.52 -6.98
C LYS A 152 7.96 15.61 -8.21
N GLN A 153 9.19 15.10 -8.10
CA GLN A 153 10.12 15.04 -9.25
C GLN A 153 9.57 14.15 -10.38
N VAL A 154 8.85 13.08 -10.05
CA VAL A 154 8.19 12.23 -11.05
C VAL A 154 7.04 12.96 -11.74
N PHE A 155 6.20 13.68 -10.99
CA PHE A 155 5.15 14.54 -11.58
C PHE A 155 5.76 15.54 -12.57
N GLU A 156 6.81 16.26 -12.17
CA GLU A 156 7.51 17.22 -13.04
C GLU A 156 8.17 16.57 -14.26
N THR A 157 8.61 15.33 -14.14
CA THR A 157 9.20 14.56 -15.24
C THR A 157 8.12 14.16 -16.26
N ALA A 158 6.96 13.71 -15.79
CA ALA A 158 5.81 13.41 -16.65
C ALA A 158 5.31 14.65 -17.40
N ASP A 159 5.26 15.82 -16.72
CA ASP A 159 4.89 17.09 -17.33
C ASP A 159 5.86 17.48 -18.46
N LYS A 160 7.17 17.28 -18.29
CA LYS A 160 8.18 17.51 -19.33
C LYS A 160 8.00 16.63 -20.57
N PHE A 161 7.43 15.43 -20.41
CA PHE A 161 7.10 14.54 -21.52
C PHE A 161 5.74 14.83 -22.16
N GLY A 162 5.03 15.86 -21.71
CA GLY A 162 3.69 16.20 -22.21
C GLY A 162 2.68 15.09 -21.94
N MET A 163 2.85 14.33 -20.87
CA MET A 163 1.87 13.34 -20.43
C MET A 163 0.61 14.02 -19.89
N SER A 164 -0.48 13.27 -19.79
CA SER A 164 -1.66 13.73 -19.07
C SER A 164 -1.28 14.15 -17.64
N LYS A 165 -1.87 15.25 -17.17
CA LYS A 165 -1.57 15.78 -15.84
C LYS A 165 -1.88 14.74 -14.78
N MET A 166 -0.87 14.35 -14.01
CA MET A 166 -1.04 13.50 -12.85
C MET A 166 -1.78 14.25 -11.75
N ASN A 167 -2.67 13.56 -11.05
CA ASN A 167 -3.49 14.13 -9.98
C ASN A 167 -3.67 13.20 -8.78
N VAL A 168 -3.01 12.04 -8.73
CA VAL A 168 -3.06 11.12 -7.58
C VAL A 168 -1.69 10.99 -6.94
N LEU A 169 -1.60 11.26 -5.64
CA LEU A 169 -0.45 10.89 -4.82
C LEU A 169 -0.89 9.87 -3.78
N ASP A 170 -0.32 8.68 -3.85
CA ASP A 170 -0.52 7.63 -2.86
C ASP A 170 0.71 7.52 -1.96
N ILE A 171 0.53 7.87 -0.69
CA ILE A 171 1.62 7.86 0.30
C ILE A 171 1.83 6.49 0.96
N GLY A 172 1.06 5.48 0.54
CA GLY A 172 1.16 4.11 1.03
C GLY A 172 0.77 3.95 2.50
N GLY A 173 1.30 2.89 3.12
CA GLY A 173 1.06 2.54 4.52
C GLY A 173 2.30 2.75 5.39
N GLY A 174 2.36 2.00 6.50
CA GLY A 174 3.46 2.07 7.47
C GLY A 174 3.15 2.85 8.75
N PHE A 175 1.97 3.47 8.82
CA PHE A 175 1.52 4.17 10.01
C PHE A 175 1.25 3.21 11.18
N THR A 176 1.74 3.60 12.37
CA THR A 176 1.45 2.99 13.68
C THR A 176 0.61 3.98 14.48
N SER A 177 -0.41 3.52 15.20
CA SER A 177 -1.28 4.38 16.01
C SER A 177 -0.53 5.01 17.19
N GLY A 178 -1.15 6.00 17.85
CA GLY A 178 -0.54 6.70 18.98
C GLY A 178 0.42 7.82 18.57
N HIS A 179 1.46 8.07 19.37
CA HIS A 179 2.35 9.22 19.18
C HIS A 179 3.17 9.15 17.89
N GLN A 180 3.54 7.95 17.42
CA GLN A 180 4.24 7.79 16.14
C GLN A 180 3.41 8.33 14.96
N PHE A 181 2.08 8.13 14.97
CA PHE A 181 1.21 8.65 13.93
C PHE A 181 1.27 10.18 13.85
N THR A 182 1.21 10.87 14.98
CA THR A 182 1.21 12.34 15.01
C THR A 182 2.49 12.90 14.39
N THR A 183 3.64 12.28 14.66
CA THR A 183 4.93 12.67 14.06
C THR A 183 4.93 12.44 12.55
N ALA A 184 4.50 11.27 12.09
CA ALA A 184 4.42 10.94 10.66
C ALA A 184 3.45 11.85 9.92
N ALA A 185 2.26 12.09 10.46
CA ALA A 185 1.24 12.97 9.89
C ALA A 185 1.75 14.42 9.79
N THR A 186 2.51 14.89 10.78
CA THR A 186 3.12 16.22 10.75
C THR A 186 4.18 16.34 9.64
N ALA A 187 5.05 15.33 9.51
CA ALA A 187 6.05 15.29 8.45
C ALA A 187 5.40 15.25 7.07
N VAL A 188 4.41 14.37 6.86
CA VAL A 188 3.62 14.28 5.62
C VAL A 188 2.99 15.62 5.29
N LYS A 189 2.28 16.25 6.24
CA LYS A 189 1.63 17.56 6.03
C LYS A 189 2.63 18.63 5.62
N SER A 190 3.80 18.68 6.28
CA SER A 190 4.87 19.63 5.95
C SER A 190 5.39 19.42 4.53
N ALA A 191 5.68 18.18 4.15
CA ALA A 191 6.18 17.87 2.81
C ALA A 191 5.14 18.13 1.71
N LEU A 192 3.86 17.81 1.94
CA LEU A 192 2.79 18.12 1.01
C LEU A 192 2.64 19.63 0.80
N GLN A 193 2.69 20.42 1.87
CA GLN A 193 2.66 21.88 1.77
C GLN A 193 3.85 22.43 1.00
N GLN A 194 5.03 21.83 1.18
CA GLN A 194 6.24 22.26 0.47
C GLN A 194 6.23 21.91 -1.01
N HIS A 195 5.80 20.70 -1.39
CA HIS A 195 5.99 20.17 -2.74
C HIS A 195 4.72 20.19 -3.61
N PHE A 196 3.54 20.20 -3.01
CA PHE A 196 2.26 20.03 -3.70
C PHE A 196 1.23 21.13 -3.38
N SER A 197 1.62 22.23 -2.74
CA SER A 197 0.70 23.33 -2.38
C SER A 197 0.01 24.02 -3.55
N ASN A 198 0.59 23.93 -4.76
CA ASN A 198 0.05 24.54 -5.97
C ASN A 198 -0.76 23.57 -6.85
N GLU A 199 -1.14 22.40 -6.33
CA GLU A 199 -1.89 21.37 -7.07
C GLU A 199 -3.32 21.22 -6.50
N PRO A 200 -4.26 22.11 -6.86
CA PRO A 200 -5.61 22.13 -6.27
C PRO A 200 -6.47 20.90 -6.65
N GLU A 201 -6.11 20.20 -7.72
CA GLU A 201 -6.79 18.99 -8.20
C GLU A 201 -6.14 17.70 -7.67
N LEU A 202 -5.10 17.81 -6.84
CA LEU A 202 -4.40 16.65 -6.30
C LEU A 202 -5.29 15.90 -5.30
N THR A 203 -5.53 14.63 -5.60
CA THR A 203 -6.09 13.66 -4.69
C THR A 203 -4.96 12.94 -3.98
N ILE A 204 -4.97 13.02 -2.64
CA ILE A 204 -3.99 12.32 -1.80
C ILE A 204 -4.70 11.12 -1.15
N ILE A 205 -4.15 9.93 -1.36
CA ILE A 205 -4.62 8.70 -0.74
C ILE A 205 -3.50 8.06 0.08
N ALA A 206 -3.88 7.10 0.93
CA ALA A 206 -2.97 6.31 1.73
C ALA A 206 -3.51 4.89 1.89
N GLU A 207 -2.62 3.95 2.24
CA GLU A 207 -2.89 2.52 2.38
C GLU A 207 -2.64 2.01 3.82
N PRO A 208 -3.15 2.68 4.89
CA PRO A 208 -2.96 2.20 6.25
C PRO A 208 -3.61 0.82 6.45
N GLY A 209 -2.83 -0.11 7.01
CA GLY A 209 -3.30 -1.39 7.52
C GLY A 209 -3.20 -1.43 9.04
N ARG A 210 -1.98 -1.62 9.55
CA ARG A 210 -1.65 -1.72 10.98
C ARG A 210 -2.31 -0.63 11.83
N PHE A 211 -2.21 0.62 11.40
CA PHE A 211 -2.81 1.78 12.07
C PHE A 211 -4.27 1.55 12.54
N PHE A 212 -5.09 0.90 11.72
CA PHE A 212 -6.49 0.62 12.06
C PHE A 212 -6.69 -0.67 12.86
N ALA A 213 -5.87 -1.70 12.59
CA ALA A 213 -6.11 -3.04 13.11
C ALA A 213 -5.42 -3.31 14.47
N GLU A 214 -4.29 -2.66 14.76
CA GLU A 214 -3.38 -3.11 15.81
C GLU A 214 -3.95 -3.02 17.23
N THR A 215 -4.76 -2.01 17.54
CA THR A 215 -5.34 -1.80 18.87
C THR A 215 -6.78 -2.31 19.00
N ALA A 216 -7.39 -2.75 17.88
CA ALA A 216 -8.79 -3.16 17.85
C ALA A 216 -9.04 -4.58 18.38
N PHE A 217 -7.98 -5.40 18.52
CA PHE A 217 -8.10 -6.82 18.87
C PHE A 217 -7.27 -7.16 20.11
N THR A 218 -7.82 -7.98 21.01
CA THR A 218 -7.11 -8.55 22.17
C THR A 218 -7.17 -10.07 22.09
N LEU A 219 -6.00 -10.73 22.05
CA LEU A 219 -5.90 -12.18 22.03
C LEU A 219 -5.95 -12.75 23.46
N ALA A 220 -6.94 -13.59 23.74
CA ALA A 220 -7.02 -14.36 24.97
C ALA A 220 -6.69 -15.83 24.67
N THR A 221 -5.75 -16.42 25.41
CA THR A 221 -5.37 -17.82 25.29
C THR A 221 -5.51 -18.54 26.64
N THR A 222 -5.62 -19.86 26.59
CA THR A 222 -5.72 -20.71 27.79
C THR A 222 -4.43 -21.48 27.99
N ILE A 223 -3.93 -21.54 29.23
CA ILE A 223 -2.84 -22.44 29.59
C ILE A 223 -3.36 -23.88 29.51
N ILE A 224 -2.82 -24.65 28.56
CA ILE A 224 -3.17 -26.06 28.34
C ILE A 224 -2.13 -27.04 28.89
N GLY A 225 -0.94 -26.54 29.26
CA GLY A 225 0.12 -27.36 29.80
C GLY A 225 1.08 -26.55 30.66
N LYS A 226 1.71 -27.23 31.62
CA LYS A 226 2.73 -26.66 32.49
C LYS A 226 3.82 -27.68 32.75
N ARG A 227 5.08 -27.24 32.73
CA ARG A 227 6.25 -28.03 33.09
C ARG A 227 7.16 -27.20 34.00
N VAL A 228 7.74 -27.85 35.00
CA VAL A 228 8.69 -27.22 35.94
C VAL A 228 10.00 -27.99 35.88
N ARG A 229 11.12 -27.28 35.68
CA ARG A 229 12.48 -27.82 35.64
C ARG A 229 13.39 -26.94 36.50
N GLY A 230 13.57 -27.32 37.76
CA GLY A 230 14.22 -26.45 38.76
C GLY A 230 13.38 -25.19 38.97
N ASP A 231 14.00 -24.03 38.82
CA ASP A 231 13.32 -22.73 38.93
C ASP A 231 12.57 -22.32 37.64
N LEU A 232 12.82 -22.99 36.51
CA LEU A 232 12.18 -22.69 35.24
C LEU A 232 10.74 -23.22 35.21
N ARG A 233 9.79 -22.34 34.91
CA ARG A 233 8.37 -22.67 34.66
C ARG A 233 8.03 -22.41 33.21
N GLU A 234 7.63 -23.46 32.51
CA GLU A 234 7.20 -23.42 31.12
C GLU A 234 5.68 -23.61 31.06
N TYR A 235 5.02 -22.81 30.21
CA TYR A 235 3.58 -22.89 29.96
C TYR A 235 3.32 -23.11 28.48
N TRP A 236 2.36 -23.97 28.18
CA TRP A 236 1.84 -24.19 26.83
C TRP A 236 0.46 -23.56 26.76
N ILE A 237 0.21 -22.85 25.66
CA ILE A 237 -1.06 -22.22 25.35
C ILE A 237 -1.69 -22.86 24.11
N ASN A 238 -3.00 -22.65 23.90
CA ASN A 238 -3.77 -23.23 22.80
C ASN A 238 -3.71 -22.46 21.47
N ASP A 239 -2.71 -21.59 21.30
CA ASP A 239 -2.38 -20.88 20.07
C ASP A 239 -0.85 -20.70 20.01
N GLY A 240 -0.28 -20.26 18.89
CA GLY A 240 1.16 -20.09 18.78
C GLY A 240 1.63 -19.55 17.42
N LEU A 241 2.89 -19.82 17.11
CA LEU A 241 3.59 -19.25 15.95
C LEU A 241 2.97 -19.61 14.60
N TYR A 242 2.25 -20.73 14.50
CA TYR A 242 1.54 -21.14 13.27
C TYR A 242 0.09 -20.65 13.22
N GLY A 243 -0.38 -19.99 14.27
CA GLY A 243 -1.69 -19.35 14.36
C GLY A 243 -1.53 -17.85 14.50
N SER A 244 -2.14 -17.26 15.54
CA SER A 244 -2.20 -15.80 15.70
C SER A 244 -0.85 -15.15 16.03
N MET A 245 0.13 -15.93 16.53
CA MET A 245 1.45 -15.40 16.92
C MET A 245 2.50 -15.52 15.81
N ASN A 246 2.09 -15.74 14.55
CA ASN A 246 3.00 -15.73 13.40
C ASN A 246 3.71 -14.36 13.23
N CYS A 247 3.12 -13.28 13.77
CA CYS A 247 3.71 -11.94 13.81
C CYS A 247 5.04 -11.86 14.56
N VAL A 248 5.40 -12.85 15.37
CA VAL A 248 6.74 -12.93 15.99
C VAL A 248 7.82 -13.25 14.95
N LEU A 249 7.45 -13.92 13.86
CA LEU A 249 8.37 -14.35 12.80
C LEU A 249 8.35 -13.43 11.58
N TYR A 250 7.17 -12.93 11.20
CA TYR A 250 6.95 -12.28 9.91
C TYR A 250 6.71 -10.78 9.97
N ASP A 251 6.25 -10.29 11.12
CA ASP A 251 6.10 -8.87 11.35
C ASP A 251 7.33 -8.39 12.09
#